data_AF-A0A831KR62-F1
#
_entry.id   AF-A0A831KR62-F1
#
_cell.length_a   1.000
_cell.length_b   1.000
_cell.length_c   1.000
_cell.angle_alpha   90.00
_cell.angle_beta   90.00
_cell.angle_gamma   90.00
#
_symmetry.space_group_name_H-M   'P 1'
#
loop_
_entity.id
_entity.type
_entity.pdbx_description
1 polymer ?
#
loop_
_entity_poly.entity_id
_entity_poly.type
_entity_poly.pdbx_seq_one_letter_code
_entity_poly.pdbx_strand_id
1 'polypeptide(L)'
;MPWWWPGWGRGWGWRWWFWATGLPGWMRWGPYPFYPYPYIYPYMYPPFYLRPEDEVEMLEDLKEELEAELEDIKKRLEELKKKSES
;
A
#
# COMPACT_ATOMS: atom_id res chain seq x y z
N MET A 1 -29.57 48.75 3.61
CA MET A 1 -28.49 48.74 4.62
C MET A 1 -29.12 49.20 5.94
N PRO A 2 -28.97 48.46 7.05
CA PRO A 2 -27.69 48.18 7.72
C PRO A 2 -27.48 46.67 7.98
N TRP A 3 -26.34 46.05 7.66
CA TRP A 3 -25.00 46.08 8.29
C TRP A 3 -25.00 45.70 9.78
N TRP A 4 -23.99 44.92 10.17
CA TRP A 4 -23.60 44.46 11.53
C TRP A 4 -23.77 42.95 11.80
N TRP A 5 -22.93 42.17 11.11
CA TRP A 5 -22.39 40.91 11.63
C TRP A 5 -21.53 41.19 12.88
N PRO A 6 -21.69 40.46 14.01
CA PRO A 6 -20.64 40.36 14.99
C PRO A 6 -19.59 39.36 14.49
N GLY A 7 -18.67 39.85 13.64
CA GLY A 7 -17.45 39.16 13.25
C GLY A 7 -16.48 39.08 14.44
N TRP A 8 -16.69 38.11 15.33
CA TRP A 8 -15.71 37.78 16.37
C TRP A 8 -14.58 36.94 15.76
N GLY A 9 -13.48 37.62 15.43
CA GLY A 9 -12.15 37.18 15.81
C GLY A 9 -11.60 35.87 15.20
N ARG A 10 -11.74 35.63 13.89
CA ARG A 10 -10.77 34.77 13.20
C ARG A 10 -9.49 35.58 12.95
N GLY A 11 -8.48 35.46 13.82
CA GLY A 11 -7.13 35.80 13.36
C GLY A 11 -6.02 36.17 14.34
N TRP A 12 -6.22 36.18 15.67
CA TRP A 12 -5.17 36.69 16.58
C TRP A 12 -4.76 35.76 17.73
N GLY A 13 -5.35 34.56 17.84
CA GLY A 13 -5.02 33.59 18.90
C GLY A 13 -3.82 32.67 18.62
N TRP A 14 -3.34 32.60 17.38
CA TRP A 14 -2.41 31.54 16.96
C TRP A 14 -0.92 31.91 17.04
N ARG A 15 -0.60 33.21 17.15
CA ARG A 15 0.81 33.67 17.09
C ARG A 15 1.58 33.47 18.39
N TRP A 16 0.93 33.44 19.55
CA TRP A 16 1.60 33.34 20.86
C TRP A 16 1.78 31.91 21.38
N TRP A 17 1.04 30.94 20.83
CA TRP A 17 1.09 29.56 21.29
C TRP A 17 2.44 28.88 21.03
N PHE A 18 3.14 29.27 19.96
CA PHE A 18 4.49 28.77 19.69
C PHE A 18 5.46 29.10 20.83
N TRP A 19 5.39 30.31 21.40
CA TRP A 19 6.24 30.69 22.53
C TRP A 19 5.86 30.00 23.84
N ALA A 20 4.58 29.71 24.04
CA ALA A 20 4.10 29.04 25.25
C ALA A 20 4.38 27.52 25.26
N THR A 21 4.51 26.89 24.08
CA THR A 21 4.50 25.43 23.97
C THR A 21 5.55 24.84 23.04
N GLY A 22 6.31 25.69 22.32
CA GLY A 22 7.32 25.28 21.34
C GLY A 22 6.77 24.65 20.07
N LEU A 23 5.45 24.49 19.95
CA LEU A 23 4.83 23.71 18.87
C LEU A 23 4.17 24.62 17.83
N PRO A 24 4.58 24.53 16.55
CA PRO A 24 3.96 25.29 15.47
C PRO A 24 2.53 24.78 15.20
N GLY A 25 1.65 25.69 14.78
CA GLY A 25 0.19 25.45 14.74
C GLY A 25 -0.24 24.24 13.91
N TRP A 26 0.50 23.86 12.87
CA TRP A 26 0.23 22.69 12.03
C TRP A 26 0.40 21.34 12.75
N MET A 27 1.23 21.30 13.79
CA MET A 27 1.48 20.08 14.59
C MET A 27 0.39 19.85 15.65
N ARG A 28 -0.37 20.89 16.02
CA ARG A 28 -1.48 20.79 16.98
C ARG A 28 -2.72 20.14 16.39
N TRP A 29 -2.92 20.33 15.09
CA TRP A 29 -3.98 19.68 14.32
C TRP A 29 -3.34 18.62 13.44
N GLY A 30 -2.52 17.79 14.08
CA GLY A 30 -1.68 16.76 13.48
C GLY A 30 -2.42 15.90 12.45
N PRO A 31 -1.67 15.13 11.64
CA PRO A 31 -2.20 14.46 10.47
C PRO A 31 -3.48 13.72 10.85
N TYR A 32 -4.53 13.99 10.07
CA TYR A 32 -5.76 13.22 9.87
C TYR A 32 -5.81 11.94 10.71
N PRO A 33 -6.83 11.71 11.56
CA PRO A 33 -6.85 10.58 12.50
C PRO A 33 -6.36 9.34 11.78
N PHE A 34 -5.12 8.96 12.09
CA PHE A 34 -4.49 7.78 11.56
C PHE A 34 -5.43 6.66 11.98
N TYR A 35 -6.12 6.09 11.00
CA TYR A 35 -6.93 4.91 11.16
C TYR A 35 -6.09 3.98 12.05
N PRO A 36 -6.59 3.49 13.20
CA PRO A 36 -5.81 2.57 14.01
C PRO A 36 -5.64 1.31 13.16
N TYR A 37 -4.58 1.28 12.37
CA TYR A 37 -4.08 0.10 11.73
C TYR A 37 -3.77 -0.80 12.92
N PRO A 38 -4.48 -1.93 13.10
CA PRO A 38 -4.21 -2.80 14.21
C PRO A 38 -2.74 -3.15 14.12
N TYR A 39 -2.01 -2.83 15.19
CA TYR A 39 -0.65 -3.26 15.38
C TYR A 39 -0.71 -4.79 15.37
N ILE A 40 -0.48 -5.39 14.20
CA ILE A 40 -0.45 -6.84 14.03
C ILE A 40 0.76 -7.28 14.84
N TYR A 41 0.51 -7.80 16.04
CA TYR A 41 1.50 -8.50 16.83
C TYR A 41 2.11 -9.61 15.95
N PRO A 42 3.42 -9.61 15.67
CA PRO A 42 4.04 -10.58 14.76
C PRO A 42 4.12 -12.01 15.35
N TYR A 43 3.45 -12.28 16.47
CA TYR A 43 3.63 -13.50 17.26
C TYR A 43 2.35 -14.35 17.42
N MET A 44 1.27 -14.03 16.69
CA MET A 44 -0.02 -14.72 16.79
C MET A 44 -0.45 -15.41 15.49
N TYR A 45 0.50 -15.85 14.67
CA TYR A 45 0.22 -16.86 13.65
C TYR A 45 0.87 -18.17 14.08
N PRO A 46 0.11 -19.28 14.24
CA PRO A 46 0.76 -20.58 14.32
C PRO A 46 1.58 -20.74 13.03
N PRO A 47 2.83 -21.21 13.11
CA PRO A 47 3.59 -21.56 11.93
C PRO A 47 2.74 -22.55 11.12
N PHE A 48 2.29 -22.13 9.95
CA PHE A 48 1.78 -23.03 8.93
C PHE A 48 2.97 -23.91 8.54
N TYR A 49 3.14 -25.03 9.22
CA TYR A 49 4.09 -26.05 8.81
C TYR A 49 3.49 -26.72 7.59
N LEU A 50 3.84 -26.25 6.39
CA LEU A 50 3.63 -27.03 5.16
C LEU A 50 4.30 -28.39 5.37
N ARG A 51 3.58 -29.47 5.13
CA ARG A 51 4.19 -30.79 5.14
C ARG A 51 5.00 -30.96 3.86
N PRO A 52 6.11 -31.72 3.87
CA PRO A 52 6.91 -31.94 2.67
C PRO A 52 6.09 -32.48 1.49
N GLU A 53 5.06 -33.28 1.74
CA GLU A 53 4.17 -33.80 0.70
C GLU A 53 3.33 -32.70 0.04
N ASP A 54 2.84 -31.74 0.83
CA ASP A 54 2.07 -30.60 0.33
C ASP A 54 2.98 -29.67 -0.51
N GLU A 55 4.26 -29.52 -0.12
CA GLU A 55 5.24 -28.76 -0.90
C GLU A 55 5.54 -29.42 -2.24
N VAL A 56 5.66 -30.75 -2.28
CA VAL A 56 5.89 -31.50 -3.53
C VAL A 56 4.73 -31.30 -4.50
N GLU A 57 3.48 -31.46 -4.05
CA GLU A 57 2.29 -31.26 -4.90
C GLU A 57 2.25 -29.83 -5.49
N MET A 58 2.47 -28.80 -4.66
CA MET A 58 2.54 -27.43 -5.15
C MET A 58 3.66 -27.21 -6.17
N LEU A 59 4.83 -27.83 -5.96
CA LEU A 59 5.96 -27.70 -6.88
C LEU A 59 5.71 -28.43 -8.20
N GLU A 60 4.99 -29.54 -8.19
CA GLU A 60 4.55 -30.24 -9.40
C GLU A 60 3.56 -29.38 -10.19
N ASP A 61 2.55 -28.81 -9.54
CA ASP A 61 1.59 -27.89 -10.17
C ASP A 61 2.31 -26.68 -10.80
N LEU A 62 3.21 -26.05 -10.04
CA LEU A 62 4.02 -24.92 -10.54
C LEU A 62 4.88 -25.30 -11.74
N LYS A 63 5.43 -26.52 -11.76
CA LYS A 63 6.22 -27.01 -12.88
C LYS A 63 5.36 -27.13 -14.13
N GLU A 64 4.16 -27.70 -14.03
CA GLU A 64 3.25 -27.85 -15.16
C GLU A 64 2.83 -26.50 -15.75
N GLU A 65 2.52 -25.52 -14.91
CA GLU A 65 2.18 -24.16 -15.33
C GLU A 65 3.34 -23.51 -16.10
N LEU A 66 4.56 -23.61 -15.57
CA LEU A 66 5.76 -23.06 -16.21
C LEU A 66 6.09 -23.76 -17.54
N GLU A 67 5.85 -25.07 -17.65
CA GLU A 67 6.02 -25.79 -18.92
C GLU A 67 5.03 -25.31 -19.98
N ALA A 68 3.77 -25.09 -19.61
CA ALA A 68 2.75 -24.54 -20.51
C ALA A 68 3.11 -23.11 -20.98
N GLU A 69 3.57 -22.24 -20.08
CA GLU A 69 4.03 -20.90 -20.43
C GLU A 69 5.20 -20.94 -21.41
N LEU A 70 6.16 -21.85 -21.19
CA LEU A 70 7.31 -22.01 -22.08
C LEU A 70 6.90 -22.47 -23.48
N GLU A 71 5.91 -23.35 -23.61
CA GLU A 71 5.37 -23.75 -24.90
C GLU A 71 4.75 -22.59 -25.66
N ASP A 72 3.96 -21.75 -24.97
CA ASP A 72 3.34 -20.59 -25.59
C ASP A 72 4.36 -19.53 -26.03
N ILE A 73 5.41 -19.31 -25.23
CA ILE A 73 6.52 -18.45 -25.63
C ILE A 73 7.22 -19.01 -26.88
N LYS A 74 7.45 -20.33 -26.95
CA LYS A 74 8.06 -20.97 -28.13
C LYS A 74 7.21 -20.76 -29.38
N LYS A 75 5.88 -21.00 -29.30
CA LYS A 75 4.95 -20.75 -30.42
C LYS A 75 5.03 -19.30 -30.90
N ARG A 76 4.98 -18.34 -29.97
CA ARG A 76 5.07 -16.92 -30.30
C ARG A 76 6.40 -16.54 -30.95
N LEU A 77 7.52 -17.13 -30.51
CA LEU A 77 8.82 -16.95 -31.14
C LEU A 77 8.85 -17.49 -32.56
N GLU A 78 8.28 -18.67 -32.82
CA GLU A 78 8.19 -19.23 -34.17
C GLU A 78 7.38 -18.34 -35.11
N GLU A 79 6.23 -17.82 -34.64
CA GLU A 79 5.41 -16.89 -35.40
C GLU A 79 6.17 -15.61 -35.75
N LEU A 80 6.91 -15.05 -34.79
CA LEU A 80 7.70 -13.83 -35.00
C LEU A 80 8.86 -14.07 -35.96
N LYS A 81 9.55 -15.21 -35.86
CA LYS A 81 10.62 -15.59 -36.80
C LYS A 81 10.11 -15.72 -38.23
N LYS A 82 8.98 -16.41 -38.43
CA LYS A 82 8.34 -16.52 -39.75
C LYS A 82 7.96 -15.15 -40.34
N LYS A 83 7.45 -14.23 -39.51
CA LYS A 83 7.15 -12.85 -39.93
C LYS A 83 8.40 -12.02 -40.26
N SER A 84 9.53 -12.27 -39.61
CA SER A 84 10.78 -11.55 -39.89
C SER A 84 11.53 -12.07 -41.12
N GLU A 85 11.25 -13.31 -41.55
CA GLU A 85 11.86 -13.94 -42.72
C GLU A 85 11.07 -13.74 -44.03
N SER A 86 9.84 -13.21 -43.97
CA SER A 86 9.02 -12.81 -45.13
C SER A 86 9.14 -11.32 -45.43
#